data_AF-A0A846CEF4-F1
#
_entry.id   AF-A0A846CEF4-F1
#
_cell.length_a   1.000
_cell.length_b   1.000
_cell.length_c   1.000
_cell.angle_alpha   90.00
_cell.angle_beta   90.00
_cell.angle_gamma   90.00
#
_symmetry.space_group_name_H-M   'P 1'
#
loop_
_entity.id
_entity.type
_entity.pdbx_description
1 polymer ?
#
loop_
_entity_poly.entity_id
_entity_poly.type
_entity_poly.pdbx_seq_one_letter_code
_entity_poly.pdbx_strand_id
1 'polypeptide(L)'
;MNLTILPLRAIVSESLILLMVIAIESCFFQLRLNFIPKVSVEYATVMNLISTCVGWVFFFYAVSLLPNILDKQMVAYILFGKIDTIYPLFILFIFVSFLISLIVKLVGFNLCESLWNEKSTNNGVGINLSQALAELRTPKFMVITLAHTCSHLAIGFILFLQRSELI
;
A
#
# COMPACT_ATOMS: atom_id res chain seq x y z
N MET A 1 -14.79 10.53 -31.26
CA MET A 1 -14.02 9.35 -30.81
C MET A 1 -12.70 9.89 -30.28
N ASN A 2 -12.71 10.37 -29.02
CA ASN A 2 -11.59 11.15 -28.50
C ASN A 2 -10.58 10.23 -27.82
N LEU A 3 -9.34 10.37 -28.29
CA LEU A 3 -8.14 9.64 -27.88
C LEU A 3 -8.16 9.30 -26.40
N THR A 4 -8.23 8.00 -26.09
CA THR A 4 -7.90 7.45 -24.78
C THR A 4 -6.48 7.84 -24.45
N ILE A 5 -6.31 8.95 -23.74
CA ILE A 5 -5.04 9.39 -23.18
C ILE A 5 -4.70 8.41 -22.05
N LEU A 6 -4.19 7.22 -22.37
CA LEU A 6 -2.81 6.94 -21.99
C LEU A 6 -2.31 7.55 -20.66
N PRO A 7 -2.76 7.24 -19.43
CA PRO A 7 -2.15 7.82 -18.23
C PRO A 7 -0.78 7.17 -17.97
N LEU A 8 0.10 7.17 -18.98
CA LEU A 8 1.40 6.54 -19.00
C LEU A 8 2.28 7.06 -17.86
N ARG A 9 2.19 8.36 -17.57
CA ARG A 9 2.88 8.97 -16.42
C ARG A 9 2.48 8.30 -15.11
N ALA A 10 1.17 8.12 -14.87
CA ALA A 10 0.68 7.50 -13.65
C ALA A 10 1.11 6.03 -13.54
N ILE A 11 1.03 5.28 -14.65
CA ILE A 11 1.44 3.86 -14.68
C ILE A 11 2.95 3.71 -14.38
N VAL A 12 3.80 4.53 -14.99
CA VAL A 12 5.25 4.48 -14.78
C VAL A 12 5.61 4.90 -13.36
N SER A 13 5.04 6.01 -12.87
CA SER A 13 5.29 6.49 -11.50
C SER A 13 4.84 5.46 -10.47
N GLU A 14 3.65 4.88 -10.64
CA GLU A 14 3.12 3.85 -9.73
C GLU A 14 4.01 2.60 -9.73
N SER A 15 4.43 2.13 -10.90
CA SER A 15 5.31 0.96 -11.01
C SER A 15 6.65 1.19 -10.33
N LEU A 16 7.22 2.39 -10.46
CA LEU A 16 8.51 2.74 -9.88
C LEU A 16 8.42 2.90 -8.36
N ILE A 17 7.34 3.51 -7.87
CA ILE A 17 7.01 3.58 -6.44
C ILE A 17 6.82 2.17 -5.88
N LEU A 18 6.08 1.30 -6.56
CA LEU A 18 5.84 -0.07 -6.13
C LEU A 18 7.15 -0.86 -5.99
N LEU A 19 8.04 -0.77 -6.99
CA LEU A 19 9.36 -1.41 -6.94
C LEU A 19 10.20 -0.89 -5.78
N MET A 20 10.20 0.43 -5.53
CA MET A 20 10.90 1.02 -4.40
C MET A 20 10.35 0.50 -3.07
N VAL A 21 9.02 0.46 -2.89
CA VAL A 21 8.39 -0.03 -1.67
C VAL A 21 8.76 -1.50 -1.43
N ILE A 22 8.71 -2.34 -2.47
CA ILE A 22 9.15 -3.75 -2.37
C ILE A 22 10.61 -3.84 -1.95
N ALA A 23 11.50 -3.01 -2.52
CA ALA A 23 12.91 -2.99 -2.17
C ALA A 23 13.14 -2.58 -0.70
N ILE A 24 12.46 -1.54 -0.23
CA ILE A 24 12.55 -1.09 1.16
C ILE A 24 12.03 -2.18 2.11
N GLU A 25 10.82 -2.71 1.85
CA GLU A 25 10.19 -3.68 2.77
C GLU A 25 10.94 -5.01 2.80
N SER A 26 11.47 -5.48 1.66
CA SER A 26 12.34 -6.66 1.62
C SER A 26 13.68 -6.45 2.37
N CYS A 27 14.23 -5.23 2.36
CA CYS A 27 15.39 -4.92 3.20
C CYS A 27 15.06 -5.07 4.69
N PHE A 28 13.89 -4.58 5.12
CA PHE A 28 13.44 -4.72 6.51
C PHE A 28 13.19 -6.19 6.90
N PHE A 29 12.56 -7.00 6.05
CA PHE A 29 12.35 -8.41 6.35
C PHE A 29 13.66 -9.18 6.42
N GLN A 30 14.64 -8.86 5.57
CA GLN A 30 15.97 -9.48 5.64
C GLN A 30 16.68 -9.09 6.95
N LEU A 31 16.72 -7.80 7.29
CA LEU A 31 17.47 -7.29 8.45
C LEU A 31 16.82 -7.62 9.80
N ARG A 32 15.49 -7.71 9.86
CA ARG A 32 14.76 -7.85 11.13
C ARG A 32 14.09 -9.19 11.33
N LEU A 33 13.73 -9.90 10.25
CA LEU A 33 13.14 -11.25 10.32
C LEU A 33 14.13 -12.36 9.95
N ASN A 34 15.37 -12.01 9.59
CA ASN A 34 16.42 -12.95 9.17
C ASN A 34 16.00 -13.84 7.98
N PHE A 35 15.15 -13.31 7.10
CA PHE A 35 14.77 -14.03 5.88
C PHE A 35 15.91 -14.03 4.86
N ILE A 36 16.00 -15.11 4.08
CA ILE A 36 16.90 -15.20 2.92
C ILE A 36 16.46 -14.11 1.91
N PRO A 37 17.38 -13.41 1.22
CA PRO A 37 17.03 -12.31 0.30
C PRO A 37 15.92 -12.67 -0.69
N LYS A 38 15.95 -13.88 -1.26
CA LYS A 38 14.93 -14.38 -2.17
C LYS A 38 13.53 -14.41 -1.53
N VAL A 39 13.41 -15.04 -0.36
CA VAL A 39 12.14 -15.15 0.39
C VAL A 39 11.64 -13.76 0.79
N SER A 40 12.55 -12.89 1.21
CA SER A 40 12.22 -11.52 1.59
C SER A 40 11.57 -10.73 0.45
N VAL A 41 12.15 -10.81 -0.75
CA VAL A 41 11.61 -10.15 -1.95
C VAL A 41 10.28 -10.77 -2.37
N GLU A 42 10.14 -12.10 -2.29
CA GLU A 42 8.88 -12.80 -2.59
C GLU A 42 7.73 -12.32 -1.69
N TYR A 43 7.93 -12.30 -0.37
CA TYR A 43 6.93 -11.82 0.59
C TYR A 43 6.58 -10.35 0.35
N ALA A 44 7.59 -9.48 0.21
CA ALA A 44 7.38 -8.07 -0.06
C ALA A 44 6.61 -7.85 -1.37
N THR A 45 6.93 -8.61 -2.42
CA THR A 45 6.26 -8.50 -3.71
C THR A 45 4.78 -8.87 -3.60
N VAL A 46 4.46 -10.04 -3.06
CA VAL A 46 3.07 -10.51 -2.95
C VAL A 46 2.23 -9.55 -2.12
N MET A 47 2.72 -9.14 -0.95
CA MET A 47 2.01 -8.23 -0.07
C MET A 47 1.76 -6.86 -0.72
N ASN A 48 2.77 -6.29 -1.39
CA ASN A 48 2.63 -5.00 -2.05
C ASN A 48 1.72 -5.07 -3.27
N LEU A 49 1.79 -6.15 -4.06
CA LEU A 49 0.92 -6.32 -5.23
C LEU A 49 -0.56 -6.45 -4.82
N ILE A 50 -0.84 -7.27 -3.80
CA ILE A 50 -2.20 -7.40 -3.24
C ILE A 50 -2.67 -6.06 -2.67
N SER A 51 -1.81 -5.39 -1.88
CA SER A 51 -2.14 -4.07 -1.33
C SER A 51 -2.44 -3.04 -2.41
N THR A 52 -1.67 -3.01 -3.50
CA THR A 52 -1.92 -2.09 -4.62
C THR A 52 -3.23 -2.43 -5.32
N CYS A 53 -3.52 -3.71 -5.57
CA CYS A 53 -4.80 -4.13 -6.15
C CYS A 53 -5.99 -3.71 -5.29
N VAL A 54 -5.94 -3.96 -3.97
CA VAL A 54 -6.99 -3.54 -3.03
C VAL A 54 -7.09 -2.01 -2.96
N GLY A 55 -5.96 -1.31 -2.98
CA GLY A 55 -5.92 0.16 -3.02
C GLY A 55 -6.63 0.73 -4.25
N TRP A 56 -6.40 0.17 -5.44
CA TRP A 56 -7.10 0.57 -6.66
C TRP A 56 -8.60 0.28 -6.60
N VAL A 57 -8.99 -0.92 -6.12
CA VAL A 57 -10.42 -1.25 -5.94
C VAL A 57 -11.09 -0.28 -4.97
N PHE A 58 -10.44 0.01 -3.84
CA PHE A 58 -10.92 0.98 -2.85
C PHE A 58 -11.03 2.38 -3.46
N PHE A 59 -10.04 2.81 -4.24
CA PHE A 59 -10.04 4.09 -4.93
C PHE A 59 -11.22 4.22 -5.91
N PHE A 60 -11.44 3.24 -6.79
CA PHE A 60 -12.56 3.25 -7.73
C PHE A 60 -13.92 3.25 -7.02
N TYR A 61 -14.04 2.49 -5.93
CA TYR A 61 -15.24 2.49 -5.11
C TYR A 61 -15.49 3.85 -4.45
N ALA A 62 -14.44 4.46 -3.88
CA ALA A 62 -14.52 5.78 -3.25
C ALA A 62 -14.89 6.88 -4.25
N VAL A 63 -14.29 6.88 -5.45
CA VAL A 63 -14.66 7.81 -6.52
C VAL A 63 -16.11 7.63 -6.94
N SER A 64 -16.62 6.40 -7.02
CA SER A 64 -18.02 6.15 -7.40
C SER A 64 -19.05 6.69 -6.39
N LEU A 65 -18.64 6.94 -5.15
CA LEU A 65 -19.47 7.48 -4.08
C LEU A 65 -19.41 9.01 -3.97
N LEU A 66 -18.48 9.67 -4.67
CA LEU A 66 -18.26 11.11 -4.58
C LEU A 66 -19.19 11.88 -5.54
N PRO A 67 -19.66 13.09 -5.18
CA PRO A 67 -20.41 13.94 -6.07
C PRO A 67 -19.52 14.53 -7.19
N ASN A 68 -20.07 14.58 -8.41
CA ASN A 68 -19.50 14.99 -9.73
C ASN A 68 -18.40 16.09 -9.79
N ILE A 69 -18.24 16.92 -8.77
CA ILE A 69 -17.25 18.01 -8.72
C ILE A 69 -15.89 17.51 -8.22
N LEU A 70 -15.87 16.59 -7.25
CA LEU A 70 -14.62 16.03 -6.70
C LEU A 70 -14.00 15.00 -7.66
N ASP A 71 -14.81 14.32 -8.47
CA ASP A 71 -14.33 13.34 -9.45
C ASP A 71 -13.38 13.96 -10.48
N LYS A 72 -13.72 15.16 -10.97
CA LYS A 72 -12.89 15.88 -11.94
C LYS A 72 -11.56 16.33 -11.34
N GLN A 73 -11.56 16.76 -10.07
CA GLN A 73 -10.33 17.15 -9.37
C GLN A 73 -9.46 15.95 -9.01
N MET A 74 -10.05 14.83 -8.59
CA MET A 74 -9.35 13.56 -8.32
C MET A 74 -8.70 12.99 -9.59
N VAL A 75 -9.44 12.94 -10.70
CA VAL A 75 -8.92 12.49 -12.01
C VAL A 75 -7.86 13.45 -12.53
N ALA A 76 -8.07 14.77 -12.40
CA ALA A 76 -7.06 15.76 -12.77
C ALA A 76 -5.81 15.67 -11.89
N TYR A 77 -5.94 15.33 -10.61
CA TYR A 77 -4.80 15.07 -9.73
C TYR A 77 -4.01 13.85 -10.21
N ILE A 78 -4.67 12.74 -10.53
CA ILE A 78 -4.01 11.53 -11.02
C ILE A 78 -3.33 11.75 -12.37
N LEU A 79 -3.97 12.50 -13.29
CA LEU A 79 -3.40 12.75 -14.62
C LEU A 79 -2.33 13.86 -14.62
N PHE A 80 -2.54 14.93 -13.85
CA PHE A 80 -1.73 16.17 -13.96
C PHE A 80 -0.93 16.52 -12.70
N GLY A 81 -1.18 15.86 -11.56
CA GLY A 81 -0.43 16.06 -10.31
C GLY A 81 -0.69 17.39 -9.59
N LYS A 82 -1.81 18.06 -9.87
CA LYS A 82 -2.14 19.38 -9.28
C LYS A 82 -3.20 19.25 -8.18
N ILE A 83 -2.89 19.76 -6.98
CA ILE A 83 -3.85 19.97 -5.88
C ILE A 83 -3.89 21.47 -5.60
N ASP A 84 -4.98 22.13 -5.97
CA ASP A 84 -5.15 23.58 -5.72
C ASP A 84 -5.54 23.86 -4.26
N THR A 85 -6.22 22.94 -3.57
CA THR A 85 -6.61 23.11 -2.16
C THR A 85 -6.65 21.75 -1.45
N ILE A 86 -5.92 21.62 -0.34
CA ILE A 86 -5.92 20.42 0.49
C ILE A 86 -7.13 20.49 1.42
N TYR A 87 -8.17 19.72 1.12
CA TYR A 87 -9.32 19.58 2.01
C TYR A 87 -9.02 18.60 3.15
N PRO A 88 -9.53 18.82 4.38
CA PRO A 88 -9.33 17.90 5.50
C PRO A 88 -9.85 16.48 5.20
N LEU A 89 -10.88 16.36 4.36
CA LEU A 89 -11.37 15.07 3.85
C LEU A 89 -10.32 14.30 3.04
N PHE A 90 -9.45 15.00 2.31
CA PHE A 90 -8.37 14.39 1.52
C PHE A 90 -7.28 13.80 2.41
N ILE A 91 -6.93 14.52 3.50
CA ILE A 91 -6.00 14.02 4.52
C ILE A 91 -6.57 12.78 5.18
N LEU A 92 -7.86 12.80 5.54
CA LEU A 92 -8.55 11.63 6.10
C LEU A 92 -8.52 10.45 5.12
N PHE A 93 -8.76 10.69 3.83
CA PHE A 93 -8.72 9.66 2.81
C PHE A 93 -7.34 9.02 2.67
N ILE A 94 -6.27 9.81 2.66
CA ILE A 94 -4.88 9.33 2.64
C ILE A 94 -4.59 8.48 3.88
N PHE A 95 -5.00 8.96 5.06
CA PHE A 95 -4.79 8.24 6.32
C PHE A 95 -5.54 6.90 6.35
N VAL A 96 -6.79 6.88 5.90
CA VAL A 96 -7.59 5.64 5.79
C VAL A 96 -6.96 4.68 4.78
N SER A 97 -6.48 5.18 3.64
CA SER A 97 -5.81 4.37 2.63
C SER A 97 -4.52 3.73 3.16
N PHE A 98 -3.73 4.48 3.94
CA PHE A 98 -2.56 3.97 4.66
C PHE A 98 -2.95 2.83 5.60
N LEU A 99 -3.99 3.00 6.43
CA LEU A 99 -4.45 1.96 7.35
C LEU A 99 -4.95 0.71 6.63
N ILE A 100 -5.74 0.87 5.56
CA ILE A 100 -6.23 -0.26 4.75
C ILE A 100 -5.05 -1.02 4.15
N SER A 101 -4.07 -0.31 3.57
CA SER A 101 -2.86 -0.94 3.04
C SER A 101 -2.10 -1.72 4.11
N LEU A 102 -1.93 -1.15 5.31
CA LEU A 102 -1.29 -1.84 6.43
C LEU A 102 -2.03 -3.13 6.81
N ILE A 103 -3.36 -3.08 6.94
CA ILE A 103 -4.18 -4.26 7.26
C ILE A 103 -4.04 -5.33 6.18
N VAL A 104 -4.11 -4.95 4.91
CA VAL A 104 -3.96 -5.88 3.78
C VAL A 104 -2.59 -6.53 3.79
N LYS A 105 -1.53 -5.80 4.11
CA LYS A 105 -0.16 -6.35 4.21
C LYS A 105 -0.03 -7.35 5.36
N LEU A 106 -0.64 -7.07 6.51
CA LEU A 106 -0.63 -7.98 7.65
C LEU A 106 -1.36 -9.29 7.33
N VAL A 107 -2.56 -9.19 6.75
CA VAL A 107 -3.31 -10.37 6.30
C VAL A 107 -2.53 -11.11 5.21
N GLY A 108 -1.96 -10.40 4.24
CA GLY A 108 -1.16 -10.97 3.17
C GLY A 108 0.08 -11.72 3.68
N PHE A 109 0.77 -11.17 4.68
CA PHE A 109 1.90 -11.84 5.31
C PHE A 109 1.49 -13.16 5.97
N ASN A 110 0.40 -13.15 6.74
CA ASN A 110 -0.11 -14.35 7.40
C ASN A 110 -0.56 -15.43 6.41
N LEU A 111 -1.18 -15.02 5.30
CA LEU A 111 -1.54 -15.92 4.22
C LEU A 111 -0.30 -16.54 3.58
N CYS A 112 0.73 -15.74 3.28
CA CYS A 112 2.00 -16.25 2.75
C CYS A 112 2.67 -17.23 3.72
N GLU A 113 2.71 -16.90 5.00
CA GLU A 113 3.26 -17.78 6.02
C GLU A 113 2.48 -19.10 6.11
N SER A 114 1.15 -19.05 6.08
CA SER A 114 0.31 -20.26 6.11
C SER A 114 0.46 -21.13 4.86
N LEU A 115 0.69 -20.54 3.68
CA LEU A 115 0.88 -21.28 2.43
C LEU A 115 2.28 -21.88 2.33
N TRP A 116 3.29 -21.21 2.88
CA TRP A 116 4.69 -21.65 2.79
C TRP A 116 5.10 -22.61 3.90
N ASN A 117 4.49 -22.51 5.09
CA ASN A 117 4.60 -23.52 6.15
C ASN A 117 3.47 -24.53 6.01
N GLU A 118 3.65 -25.54 5.14
CA GLU A 118 2.69 -26.62 4.86
C GLU A 118 2.49 -27.61 6.05
N LYS A 119 2.56 -27.12 7.30
CA LYS A 119 2.30 -27.91 8.51
C LYS A 119 1.28 -27.21 9.41
N SER A 120 0.01 -27.60 9.21
CA SER A 120 -1.10 -27.58 10.18
C SER A 120 -1.47 -26.22 10.80
N THR A 121 -2.69 -25.74 10.56
CA THR A 121 -3.88 -26.21 11.31
C THR A 121 -5.13 -25.62 10.68
N ASN A 122 -6.14 -26.47 10.48
CA ASN A 122 -7.55 -26.10 10.29
C ASN A 122 -7.99 -25.22 11.47
N ASN A 123 -7.73 -23.92 11.41
CA ASN A 123 -8.37 -22.95 12.29
C ASN A 123 -9.32 -22.16 11.41
N GLY A 124 -10.62 -22.38 11.66
CA GLY A 124 -11.69 -21.70 10.94
C GLY A 124 -11.43 -20.20 10.86
N VAL A 125 -11.75 -19.64 9.70
CA VAL A 125 -11.68 -18.21 9.38
C VAL A 125 -12.63 -17.44 10.30
N GLY A 126 -12.24 -17.27 11.55
CA GLY A 126 -12.92 -16.49 12.57
C GLY A 126 -11.94 -15.45 13.07
N ILE A 127 -12.19 -14.18 12.75
CA ILE A 127 -11.36 -13.06 13.22
C ILE A 127 -11.66 -12.87 14.71
N ASN A 128 -10.98 -13.63 15.56
CA ASN A 128 -11.04 -13.45 16.99
C ASN A 128 -10.19 -12.21 17.36
N LEU A 129 -10.84 -11.13 17.82
CA LEU A 129 -10.19 -9.87 18.17
C LEU A 129 -9.05 -10.05 19.19
N SER A 130 -9.19 -11.00 20.10
CA SER A 130 -8.16 -11.38 21.08
C SER A 130 -6.92 -12.00 20.44
N GLN A 131 -7.10 -12.80 19.38
CA GLN A 131 -6.01 -13.39 18.61
C GLN A 131 -5.31 -12.32 17.76
N ALA A 132 -6.06 -11.42 17.11
CA ALA A 132 -5.48 -10.28 16.39
C ALA A 132 -4.64 -9.38 17.32
N LEU A 133 -5.12 -9.09 18.52
CA LEU A 133 -4.36 -8.32 19.53
C LEU A 133 -3.09 -9.04 20.02
N ALA A 134 -3.13 -10.37 20.15
CA ALA A 134 -1.93 -11.14 20.47
C ALA A 134 -0.91 -11.11 19.32
N GLU A 135 -1.40 -11.10 18.08
CA GLU A 135 -0.59 -11.03 16.87
C GLU A 135 0.07 -9.67 16.68
N LEU A 136 -0.59 -8.58 17.10
CA LEU A 136 0.00 -7.23 17.20
C LEU A 136 1.26 -7.18 18.08
N ARG A 137 1.42 -8.11 19.04
CA ARG A 137 2.56 -8.16 19.95
C ARG A 137 3.77 -8.90 19.39
N THR A 138 3.63 -9.52 18.22
CA THR A 138 4.71 -10.31 17.62
C THR A 138 5.80 -9.41 17.04
N PRO A 139 7.07 -9.84 17.06
CA PRO A 139 8.15 -9.11 16.41
C PRO A 139 7.88 -8.94 14.89
N LYS A 140 7.11 -9.85 14.28
CA LYS A 140 6.72 -9.79 12.87
C LYS A 140 5.81 -8.60 12.56
N PHE A 141 4.73 -8.42 13.34
CA PHE A 141 3.83 -7.28 13.21
C PHE A 141 4.58 -5.95 13.31
N MET A 142 5.48 -5.83 14.28
CA MET A 142 6.29 -4.63 14.48
C MET A 142 7.17 -4.35 13.26
N VAL A 143 7.81 -5.36 12.69
CA VAL A 143 8.65 -5.19 11.49
C VAL A 143 7.82 -4.78 10.28
N ILE A 144 6.67 -5.41 10.05
CA ILE A 144 5.79 -5.07 8.92
C ILE A 144 5.31 -3.63 9.04
N THR A 145 4.87 -3.21 10.23
CA THR A 145 4.40 -1.85 10.48
C THR A 145 5.52 -0.82 10.31
N LEU A 146 6.72 -1.13 10.81
CA LEU A 146 7.89 -0.27 10.67
C LEU A 146 8.30 -0.13 9.19
N ALA A 147 8.39 -1.25 8.47
CA ALA A 147 8.71 -1.28 7.06
C ALA A 147 7.71 -0.47 6.23
N HIS A 148 6.41 -0.64 6.52
CA HIS A 148 5.32 0.11 5.89
C HIS A 148 5.40 1.61 6.18
N THR A 149 5.69 2.00 7.42
CA THR A 149 5.83 3.42 7.79
C THR A 149 7.03 4.05 7.10
N CYS A 150 8.18 3.37 7.09
CA CYS A 150 9.38 3.85 6.40
C CYS A 150 9.18 3.94 4.88
N SER A 151 8.52 2.96 4.27
CA SER A 151 8.24 2.97 2.83
C SER A 151 7.31 4.13 2.47
N HIS A 152 6.27 4.41 3.26
CA HIS A 152 5.37 5.54 3.04
C HIS A 152 6.02 6.90 3.31
N LEU A 153 6.97 6.97 4.24
CA LEU A 153 7.78 8.17 4.44
C LEU A 153 8.64 8.46 3.20
N ALA A 154 9.24 7.42 2.59
CA ALA A 154 9.98 7.55 1.35
C ALA A 154 9.08 7.98 0.17
N ILE A 155 7.87 7.41 0.06
CA ILE A 155 6.88 7.85 -0.94
C ILE A 155 6.56 9.33 -0.75
N GLY A 156 6.25 9.75 0.49
CA GLY A 156 5.95 11.14 0.80
C GLY A 156 7.10 12.08 0.43
N PHE A 157 8.34 11.68 0.68
CA PHE A 157 9.53 12.43 0.28
C PHE A 157 9.68 12.55 -1.24
N ILE A 158 9.46 11.47 -1.98
CA ILE A 158 9.50 11.49 -3.46
C ILE A 158 8.41 12.41 -4.02
N LEU A 159 7.18 12.29 -3.52
CA LEU A 159 6.07 13.15 -3.95
C LEU A 159 6.31 14.61 -3.61
N PHE A 160 6.95 14.89 -2.47
CA PHE A 160 7.37 16.24 -2.09
C PHE A 160 8.40 16.82 -3.08
N LEU A 161 9.44 16.04 -3.42
CA LEU A 161 10.43 16.45 -4.42
C LEU A 161 9.78 16.69 -5.79
N GLN A 162 8.91 15.78 -6.23
CA GLN A 162 8.20 15.92 -7.50
C GLN A 162 7.31 17.18 -7.54
N ARG A 163 6.70 17.55 -6.40
CA ARG A 163 5.93 18.80 -6.30
C ARG A 163 6.83 20.03 -6.39
N SER A 164 8.03 19.99 -5.81
CA SER A 164 8.95 21.13 -5.81
C SER A 164 9.49 21.49 -7.21
N GLU A 165 9.56 20.53 -8.13
CA GLU A 165 9.97 20.80 -9.53
C GLU A 165 8.83 21.30 -10.43
N LEU A 166 7.58 21.31 -9.94
CA LEU A 166 6.39 21.76 -10.68
C LEU A 166 5.95 23.19 -10.30
N ILE A 167 6.67 23.85 -9.39
CA ILE A 167 6.48 25.25 -8.95
C ILE A 167 7.55 26.11 -9.62
#